data_AF-A0A191TMS5-F1
#
_entry.id   AF-A0A191TMS5-F1
#
_cell.length_a   1.000
_cell.length_b   1.000
_cell.length_c   1.000
_cell.angle_alpha   90.00
_cell.angle_beta   90.00
_cell.angle_gamma   90.00
#
_symmetry.space_group_name_H-M   'P 1'
#
loop_
_entity.id
_entity.type
_entity.pdbx_description
1 polymer ?
#
loop_
_entity_poly.entity_id
_entity_poly.type
_entity_poly.pdbx_seq_one_letter_code
_entity_poly.pdbx_strand_id
1 'polypeptide(L)'
;MFMSKTLKNILLISAIVLSTVGVILCIMAFFSFIFEIFKERDAFCISLGSLFGITGYIGLWKSLLDKTNYYYRTNNLLLILGLLSYIILLFTIHESMPIKGFEDLLETLIFFEPCIVAIIILIDNFTQIKHKRNS
;
A
#
# COMPACT_ATOMS: atom_id res chain seq x y z
N MET A 1 -21.33 7.36 -11.88
CA MET A 1 -20.52 8.37 -12.58
C MET A 1 -19.43 7.63 -13.34
N PHE A 2 -19.52 7.54 -14.68
CA PHE A 2 -18.56 6.77 -15.47
C PHE A 2 -17.24 7.55 -15.60
N MET A 3 -16.19 7.08 -14.93
CA MET A 3 -14.85 7.66 -15.02
C MET A 3 -14.31 7.48 -16.44
N SER A 4 -13.78 8.54 -17.07
CA SER A 4 -13.27 8.45 -18.45
C SER A 4 -12.09 7.47 -18.51
N LYS A 5 -11.97 6.73 -19.63
CA LYS A 5 -10.90 5.74 -19.84
C LYS A 5 -9.50 6.35 -19.66
N THR A 6 -9.35 7.62 -20.03
CA THR A 6 -8.12 8.41 -19.86
C THR A 6 -7.81 8.67 -18.39
N LEU A 7 -8.81 9.11 -17.60
CA LEU A 7 -8.63 9.38 -16.17
C LEU A 7 -8.26 8.10 -15.40
N LYS A 8 -8.85 6.96 -15.78
CA LYS A 8 -8.49 5.65 -15.22
C LYS A 8 -7.02 5.28 -15.49
N ASN A 9 -6.53 5.51 -16.69
CA ASN A 9 -5.15 5.19 -17.04
C ASN A 9 -4.16 6.11 -16.32
N ILE A 10 -4.49 7.40 -16.16
CA ILE A 10 -3.66 8.36 -15.41
C ILE A 10 -3.53 7.91 -13.96
N LEU A 11 -4.64 7.58 -13.30
CA LEU A 11 -4.65 7.08 -11.93
C LEU A 11 -3.89 5.76 -11.77
N LEU A 12 -3.93 4.90 -12.79
CA LEU A 12 -3.17 3.65 -12.78
C LEU A 12 -1.66 3.91 -12.81
N ILE A 13 -1.22 4.81 -13.70
CA ILE A 13 0.20 5.15 -13.84
C ILE A 13 0.70 5.87 -12.60
N SER A 14 -0.05 6.85 -12.07
CA SER A 14 0.34 7.56 -10.84
C SER A 14 0.47 6.60 -9.66
N ALA A 15 -0.48 5.67 -9.50
CA ALA A 15 -0.42 4.65 -8.46
C ALA A 15 0.80 3.73 -8.61
N ILE A 16 1.17 3.34 -9.82
CA ILE A 16 2.38 2.51 -10.07
C ILE A 16 3.65 3.31 -9.74
N VAL A 17 3.74 4.57 -10.17
CA VAL A 17 4.90 5.42 -9.92
C VAL A 17 5.06 5.65 -8.41
N LEU A 18 3.99 6.05 -7.73
CA LEU A 18 4.03 6.32 -6.28
C LEU A 18 4.27 5.06 -5.46
N SER A 19 3.67 3.92 -5.83
CA SER A 19 3.97 2.65 -5.17
C SER A 19 5.42 2.20 -5.35
N THR A 20 6.05 2.51 -6.49
CA THR A 20 7.48 2.25 -6.70
C THR A 20 8.34 3.07 -5.74
N VAL A 21 8.02 4.35 -5.57
CA VAL A 21 8.69 5.22 -4.59
C VAL A 21 8.44 4.70 -3.17
N GLY A 22 7.20 4.33 -2.84
CA GLY A 22 6.84 3.76 -1.54
C GLY A 22 7.59 2.48 -1.20
N VAL A 23 7.78 1.57 -2.17
CA VAL A 23 8.60 0.35 -1.98
C VAL A 23 10.04 0.70 -1.63
N ILE A 24 10.65 1.66 -2.33
CA ILE A 24 12.03 2.08 -2.08
C ILE A 24 12.14 2.63 -0.65
N LEU A 25 11.20 3.49 -0.24
CA LEU A 25 11.16 4.05 1.12
C LEU A 25 10.99 2.96 2.18
N CYS A 26 10.10 1.99 1.98
CA CYS A 26 9.93 0.86 2.90
C CYS A 26 11.19 -0.01 2.98
N ILE A 27 11.89 -0.25 1.86
CA ILE A 27 13.15 -1.01 1.87
C ILE A 27 14.22 -0.26 2.67
N MET A 28 14.36 1.04 2.42
CA MET A 28 15.32 1.89 3.14
C MET A 28 15.02 1.89 4.65
N ALA A 29 13.76 2.13 5.04
CA ALA A 29 13.33 2.11 6.44
C ALA A 29 13.59 0.74 7.08
N PHE A 30 13.29 -0.36 6.39
CA PHE A 30 13.55 -1.70 6.91
C PHE A 30 15.03 -1.92 7.24
N PHE A 31 15.95 -1.59 6.30
CA PHE A 31 17.38 -1.76 6.52
C PHE A 31 17.98 -0.78 7.53
N SER A 32 17.41 0.43 7.66
CA SER A 32 17.83 1.40 8.68
C SER A 32 17.54 0.90 10.09
N PHE A 33 16.38 0.29 10.32
CA PHE A 33 15.91 -0.04 11.67
C PHE A 33 16.12 -1.51 12.07
N ILE A 34 16.47 -2.41 11.15
CA ILE A 34 16.60 -3.86 11.46
C ILE A 34 17.65 -4.17 12.54
N PHE A 35 18.73 -3.41 12.59
CA PHE A 35 19.79 -3.59 13.59
C PHE A 35 19.41 -3.03 14.97
N GLU A 36 18.37 -2.21 15.03
CA GLU A 36 17.87 -1.56 16.24
C GLU A 36 16.69 -2.30 16.87
N ILE A 37 16.15 -3.33 16.20
CA ILE A 37 15.02 -4.16 16.65
C ILE A 37 15.22 -4.70 18.08
N PHE A 38 16.45 -5.06 18.46
CA PHE A 38 16.74 -5.61 19.79
C PHE A 38 16.84 -4.54 20.89
N LYS A 39 16.87 -3.26 20.52
CA LYS A 39 17.07 -2.13 21.43
C LYS A 39 15.80 -1.32 21.61
N GLU A 40 15.01 -1.17 20.56
CA GLU A 40 13.86 -0.27 20.54
C GLU A 40 12.61 -0.96 19.99
N ARG A 41 11.52 -0.87 20.75
CA ARG A 41 10.21 -1.41 20.35
C ARG A 41 9.68 -0.72 19.08
N ASP A 42 9.96 0.57 18.92
CA ASP A 42 9.48 1.35 17.78
C ASP A 42 10.20 0.94 16.49
N ALA A 43 11.50 0.64 16.57
CA ALA A 43 12.27 0.09 15.45
C ALA A 43 11.67 -1.25 14.96
N PHE A 44 11.22 -2.13 15.87
CA PHE A 44 10.51 -3.35 15.50
C PHE A 44 9.20 -3.07 14.75
N CYS A 45 8.39 -2.12 15.23
CA CYS A 45 7.13 -1.73 14.59
C CYS A 45 7.35 -1.11 13.20
N ILE A 46 8.35 -0.24 13.05
CA ILE A 46 8.71 0.40 11.77
C ILE A 46 9.22 -0.65 10.78
N SER A 47 10.08 -1.57 11.21
CA SER A 47 10.56 -2.66 10.35
C SER A 47 9.43 -3.61 9.92
N LEU A 48 8.55 -3.99 10.84
CA LEU A 48 7.41 -4.86 10.54
C LEU A 48 6.39 -4.16 9.62
N GLY A 49 6.09 -2.89 9.89
CA GLY A 49 5.28 -2.03 9.03
C GLY A 49 5.88 -1.97 7.62
N SER A 50 7.16 -1.63 7.50
CA SER A 50 7.88 -1.57 6.23
C SER A 50 7.82 -2.88 5.43
N LEU A 51 7.96 -4.03 6.10
CA LEU A 51 7.84 -5.34 5.45
C LEU A 51 6.42 -5.57 4.89
N PHE A 52 5.39 -5.26 5.67
CA PHE A 52 4.00 -5.34 5.21
C PHE A 52 3.73 -4.37 4.07
N GLY A 53 4.32 -3.17 4.09
CA GLY A 53 4.20 -2.16 3.04
C GLY A 53 4.71 -2.70 1.70
N ILE A 54 5.91 -3.31 1.70
CA ILE A 54 6.47 -3.98 0.52
C ILE A 54 5.52 -5.05 -0.02
N THR A 55 4.98 -5.91 0.85
CA THR A 55 4.02 -6.94 0.40
C THR A 55 2.73 -6.36 -0.17
N GLY A 56 2.26 -5.23 0.40
CA GLY A 56 1.14 -4.43 -0.07
C GLY A 56 1.32 -3.93 -1.49
N TYR A 57 2.46 -3.30 -1.76
CA TYR A 57 2.78 -2.78 -3.08
C TYR A 57 2.96 -3.88 -4.12
N ILE A 58 3.54 -5.04 -3.75
CA ILE A 58 3.59 -6.21 -4.63
C ILE A 58 2.17 -6.70 -4.98
N GLY A 59 1.27 -6.74 -4.00
CA GLY A 59 -0.15 -7.06 -4.21
C GLY A 59 -0.84 -6.07 -5.15
N LEU A 60 -0.53 -4.78 -5.01
CA LEU A 60 -1.04 -3.72 -5.87
C LEU A 60 -0.56 -3.89 -7.30
N TRP A 61 0.73 -4.07 -7.54
CA TRP A 61 1.26 -4.30 -8.89
C TRP A 61 0.69 -5.54 -9.54
N LYS A 62 0.63 -6.66 -8.81
CA LYS A 62 0.01 -7.89 -9.32
C LYS A 62 -1.44 -7.65 -9.72
N SER A 63 -2.19 -6.88 -8.93
CA SER A 63 -3.60 -6.57 -9.24
C SER A 63 -3.78 -5.60 -10.40
N LEU A 64 -2.84 -4.68 -10.61
CA LEU A 64 -2.88 -3.70 -11.68
C LEU A 64 -2.40 -4.28 -13.03
N LEU A 65 -1.36 -5.12 -12.99
CA LEU A 65 -0.71 -5.68 -14.19
C LEU A 65 -1.34 -7.00 -14.64
N ASP A 66 -1.69 -7.87 -13.69
CA ASP A 66 -2.20 -9.20 -13.99
C ASP A 66 -3.74 -9.22 -13.87
N LYS A 67 -4.41 -9.09 -15.02
CA LYS A 67 -5.89 -9.17 -15.10
C LYS A 67 -6.40 -10.60 -15.03
N THR A 68 -5.52 -11.60 -14.93
CA THR A 68 -5.94 -13.00 -14.90
C THR A 68 -6.56 -13.33 -13.55
N ASN A 69 -7.76 -13.90 -13.60
CA ASN A 69 -8.65 -14.12 -12.45
C ASN A 69 -8.13 -15.16 -11.42
N TYR A 70 -6.92 -15.70 -11.58
CA TYR A 70 -6.49 -16.91 -10.90
C TYR A 70 -6.00 -16.69 -9.46
N TYR A 71 -5.56 -15.48 -9.10
CA TYR A 71 -4.92 -15.21 -7.80
C TYR A 71 -5.60 -14.13 -6.94
N TYR A 72 -6.91 -13.88 -7.10
CA TYR A 72 -7.61 -12.85 -6.33
C TYR A 72 -7.44 -12.96 -4.81
N ARG A 73 -7.44 -14.18 -4.26
CA ARG A 73 -7.31 -14.38 -2.82
C ARG A 73 -5.94 -13.92 -2.31
N THR A 74 -4.88 -14.33 -3.00
CA THR A 74 -3.50 -13.94 -2.66
C THR A 74 -3.30 -12.43 -2.86
N ASN A 75 -3.80 -11.87 -3.95
CA ASN A 75 -3.71 -10.44 -4.22
C ASN A 75 -4.48 -9.62 -3.17
N ASN A 76 -5.68 -10.03 -2.80
CA ASN A 76 -6.45 -9.36 -1.74
C ASN A 76 -5.74 -9.44 -0.39
N LEU A 77 -5.15 -10.58 -0.05
CA LEU A 77 -4.39 -10.73 1.20
C LEU A 77 -3.17 -9.78 1.22
N LEU A 78 -2.43 -9.70 0.12
CA LEU A 78 -1.30 -8.79 -0.02
C LEU A 78 -1.74 -7.33 0.11
N LEU A 79 -2.83 -6.93 -0.56
CA LEU A 79 -3.40 -5.59 -0.46
C LEU A 79 -3.83 -5.25 0.98
N ILE A 80 -4.44 -6.19 1.69
CA ILE A 80 -4.83 -6.00 3.11
C ILE A 80 -3.60 -5.83 4.00
N LEU A 81 -2.54 -6.63 3.80
CA LEU A 81 -1.27 -6.46 4.51
C LEU A 81 -0.66 -5.07 4.24
N GLY A 82 -0.74 -4.58 3.00
CA GLY A 82 -0.36 -3.21 2.65
C GLY A 82 -1.15 -2.14 3.39
N LEU A 83 -2.47 -2.30 3.52
CA LEU A 83 -3.29 -1.36 4.29
C LEU A 83 -2.97 -1.40 5.78
N LEU A 84 -2.67 -2.57 6.34
CA LEU A 84 -2.23 -2.71 7.73
C LEU A 84 -0.87 -2.04 7.98
N SER A 85 0.06 -2.16 7.03
CA SER A 85 1.34 -1.41 7.06
C SER A 85 1.11 0.08 7.19
N TYR A 86 0.20 0.64 6.41
CA TYR A 86 -0.08 2.07 6.44
C TYR A 86 -0.60 2.51 7.80
N ILE A 87 -1.47 1.72 8.43
CA ILE A 87 -1.96 1.99 9.79
C ILE A 87 -0.81 1.97 10.80
N ILE A 88 0.06 0.95 10.75
CA ILE A 88 1.20 0.84 11.66
C ILE A 88 2.15 2.03 11.48
N LEU A 89 2.50 2.37 10.23
CA LEU A 89 3.37 3.50 9.93
C LEU A 89 2.75 4.84 10.33
N LEU A 90 1.45 5.07 10.08
CA LEU A 90 0.74 6.27 10.55
C LEU A 90 0.78 6.40 12.06
N PHE A 91 0.48 5.34 12.81
CA PHE A 91 0.49 5.38 14.26
C PHE A 91 1.89 5.66 14.80
N THR A 92 2.90 4.96 14.29
CA THR A 92 4.27 5.10 14.78
C THR A 92 4.92 6.42 14.36
N ILE A 93 4.69 6.90 13.13
CA ILE A 93 5.21 8.19 12.65
C ILE A 93 4.49 9.35 13.33
N HIS A 94 3.17 9.30 13.50
CA HIS A 94 2.42 10.41 14.10
C HIS A 94 2.71 10.58 15.60
N GLU A 95 3.05 9.51 16.32
CA GLU A 95 3.53 9.63 17.71
C GLU A 95 4.94 10.23 17.80
N SER A 96 5.79 10.05 16.78
CA SER A 96 7.20 10.43 16.82
C SER A 96 7.55 11.72 16.06
N MET A 97 6.76 12.12 15.06
CA MET A 97 6.95 13.33 14.26
C MET A 97 5.61 14.01 13.93
N PRO A 98 5.20 15.06 14.66
CA PRO A 98 4.09 15.90 14.21
C PRO A 98 4.47 16.59 12.90
N ILE A 99 3.52 16.62 11.95
CA ILE A 99 3.66 17.23 10.61
C ILE A 99 4.13 18.69 10.76
N LYS A 100 5.33 18.99 10.25
CA LYS A 100 5.98 20.32 10.37
C LYS A 100 6.35 20.94 9.02
N GLY A 101 6.20 20.25 7.89
CA GLY A 101 6.57 20.80 6.57
C GLY A 101 5.87 20.22 5.35
N PHE A 102 6.19 20.76 4.17
CA PHE A 102 5.70 20.27 2.87
C PHE A 102 6.26 18.88 2.50
N GLU A 103 7.43 18.53 3.04
CA GLU A 103 8.07 17.22 2.84
C GLU A 103 7.21 16.11 3.46
N ASP A 104 6.70 16.31 4.68
CA ASP A 104 5.77 15.40 5.35
C ASP A 104 4.46 15.20 4.58
N LEU A 105 3.99 16.26 3.89
CA LEU A 105 2.80 16.21 3.04
C LEU A 105 3.03 15.34 1.80
N LEU A 106 4.21 15.45 1.18
CA LEU A 106 4.59 14.65 0.02
C LEU A 106 4.75 13.18 0.39
N GLU A 107 5.41 12.88 1.52
CA GLU A 107 5.51 11.52 2.05
C GLU A 107 4.13 10.93 2.33
N THR A 108 3.25 11.69 2.98
CA THR A 108 1.87 11.27 3.24
C THR A 108 1.13 10.94 1.94
N LEU A 109 1.28 11.76 0.88
CA LEU A 109 0.68 11.51 -0.42
C LEU A 109 1.21 10.23 -1.09
N ILE A 110 2.52 9.98 -1.01
CA ILE A 110 3.18 8.77 -1.54
C ILE A 110 2.60 7.50 -0.90
N PHE A 111 2.24 7.55 0.38
CA PHE A 111 1.63 6.41 1.08
C PHE A 111 0.10 6.35 0.90
N PHE A 112 -0.58 7.49 0.78
CA PHE A 112 -2.04 7.57 0.77
C PHE A 112 -2.67 7.19 -0.58
N GLU A 113 -2.12 7.66 -1.71
CA GLU A 113 -2.70 7.39 -3.03
C GLU A 113 -2.72 5.89 -3.38
N PRO A 114 -1.63 5.12 -3.18
CA PRO A 114 -1.65 3.67 -3.37
C PRO A 114 -2.67 2.93 -2.48
N CYS A 115 -2.96 3.45 -1.28
CA CYS A 115 -3.96 2.88 -0.38
C CYS A 115 -5.39 3.06 -0.93
N ILE A 116 -5.72 4.23 -1.48
CA ILE A 116 -7.03 4.45 -2.12
C ILE A 116 -7.22 3.46 -3.29
N VAL A 117 -6.20 3.30 -4.13
CA VAL A 117 -6.26 2.39 -5.28
C VAL A 117 -6.38 0.94 -4.83
N ALA A 118 -5.66 0.53 -3.79
CA ALA A 118 -5.79 -0.79 -3.17
C ALA A 118 -7.22 -1.07 -2.69
N ILE A 119 -7.88 -0.11 -2.03
CA ILE A 119 -9.27 -0.24 -1.56
C ILE A 119 -10.23 -0.41 -2.73
N ILE A 120 -10.09 0.40 -3.79
CA ILE A 120 -10.94 0.31 -4.98
C ILE A 120 -10.84 -1.07 -5.62
N ILE A 121 -9.62 -1.61 -5.75
CA ILE A 121 -9.38 -2.95 -6.29
C ILE A 121 -10.00 -4.03 -5.40
N LEU A 122 -9.85 -3.93 -4.08
CA LEU A 122 -10.46 -4.87 -3.13
C LEU A 122 -11.99 -4.90 -3.27
N ILE A 123 -12.64 -3.74 -3.35
CA ILE A 123 -14.09 -3.62 -3.54
C ILE A 123 -14.53 -4.27 -4.86
N ASP A 124 -13.81 -3.99 -5.95
CA ASP A 124 -14.08 -4.59 -7.27
C ASP A 124 -13.96 -6.12 -7.21
N ASN A 125 -12.87 -6.63 -6.63
CA ASN A 125 -12.63 -8.06 -6.48
C ASN A 125 -13.73 -8.75 -5.65
N PHE A 126 -14.16 -8.16 -4.52
CA PHE A 126 -15.24 -8.71 -3.70
C PHE A 126 -16.58 -8.70 -4.44
N THR A 127 -16.86 -7.66 -5.21
CA THR A 127 -18.09 -7.55 -6.01
C THR A 127 -18.14 -8.64 -7.08
N GLN A 128 -17.03 -8.86 -7.78
CA GLN A 128 -16.91 -9.93 -8.78
C GLN A 128 -17.08 -11.33 -8.18
N ILE A 129 -16.49 -11.58 -7.00
CA ILE A 129 -16.67 -12.86 -6.27
C ILE A 129 -18.14 -13.08 -5.90
N LYS A 130 -18.83 -12.03 -5.43
CA LYS A 130 -20.26 -12.10 -5.07
C LYS A 130 -21.13 -12.43 -6.29
N HIS A 131 -20.87 -11.79 -7.44
CA HIS A 131 -21.61 -12.09 -8.67
C HIS A 131 -21.45 -13.54 -9.12
N LYS A 132 -20.22 -14.10 -9.11
CA LYS A 132 -19.97 -15.49 -9.50
C LYS A 132 -20.66 -16.53 -8.59
N ARG A 133 -21.02 -16.18 -7.36
CA ARG A 133 -21.75 -17.09 -6.44
C ARG A 133 -23.26 -17.12 -6.69
N ASN A 134 -23.79 -16.10 -7.36
CA ASN A 134 -25.23 -15.91 -7.55
C ASN A 134 -25.70 -16.20 -9.00
N SER A 135 -24.77 -16.53 -9.89
CA SER A 135 -24.99 -16.99 -11.27
C SER A 135 -24.83 -18.49 -11.36
#